data_AF-R5FB62-F1
#
_entry.id   AF-R5FB62-F1
#
_cell.length_a   1.000
_cell.length_b   1.000
_cell.length_c   1.000
_cell.angle_alpha   90.00
_cell.angle_beta   90.00
_cell.angle_gamma   90.00
#
_symmetry.space_group_name_H-M   'P 1'
#
loop_
_entity.id
_entity.type
_entity.pdbx_description
1 polymer ?
#
loop_
_entity_poly.entity_id
_entity_poly.type
_entity_poly.pdbx_seq_one_letter_code
_entity_poly.pdbx_strand_id
1 'polypeptide(L)' 'MFRGMTTFVCDDCGHRFKGMDIEWRASVYSQPLRCPNCGSYHTRPRFSFKYPYLRIWQELDEIKNL' A
#
# COMPACT_ATOMS: atom_id res chain seq x y z
N MET A 1 -8.25 -6.53 9.66
CA MET A 1 -9.22 -5.57 10.24
C MET A 1 -9.36 -4.33 9.37
N PHE A 2 -10.55 -3.72 9.28
CA PHE A 2 -10.74 -2.37 8.73
C PHE A 2 -10.55 -1.31 9.82
N ARG A 3 -9.73 -0.29 9.56
CA ARG A 3 -9.29 0.74 10.51
C ARG A 3 -9.76 2.15 10.14
N GLY A 4 -10.60 2.29 9.11
CA GLY A 4 -11.11 3.56 8.61
C GLY A 4 -10.48 3.97 7.28
N MET A 5 -10.33 5.28 7.05
CA MET A 5 -9.76 5.82 5.81
C MET A 5 -8.50 6.63 6.10
N THR A 6 -7.44 6.39 5.32
CA THR A 6 -6.18 7.13 5.44
C THR A 6 -5.71 7.64 4.08
N THR A 7 -4.68 8.49 4.10
CA THR A 7 -4.02 8.96 2.88
C THR A 7 -2.87 8.02 2.55
N PHE A 8 -2.86 7.46 1.35
CA PHE A 8 -1.77 6.68 0.81
C PHE A 8 -0.87 7.55 -0.06
N VAL A 9 0.40 7.17 -0.13
CA VAL A 9 1.40 7.73 -1.05
C VAL A 9 1.89 6.58 -1.91
N CYS A 10 1.93 6.79 -3.22
CA CYS A 10 2.58 5.89 -4.16
C CYS A 10 4.08 6.21 -4.23
N ASP A 11 4.92 5.21 -4.00
CA ASP A 11 6.38 5.34 -4.03
C ASP A 11 6.95 5.31 -5.46
N ASP A 12 6.19 4.86 -6.46
CA ASP A 12 6.61 4.88 -7.87
C ASP A 12 6.34 6.23 -8.58
N CYS A 13 5.20 6.86 -8.30
CA CYS A 13 4.80 8.11 -8.99
C CYS A 13 4.57 9.31 -8.06
N GLY A 14 4.72 9.15 -6.74
CA GLY A 14 4.51 10.22 -5.75
C GLY A 14 3.05 10.60 -5.49
N HIS A 15 2.09 10.06 -6.23
CA HIS A 15 0.67 10.41 -6.12
C HIS A 15 0.10 10.09 -4.73
N ARG A 16 -0.72 11.01 -4.21
CA ARG A 16 -1.37 10.88 -2.90
C ARG A 16 -2.88 10.75 -3.08
N PHE A 17 -3.49 9.78 -2.40
CA PHE A 17 -4.91 9.53 -2.52
C PHE A 17 -5.51 8.99 -1.22
N LYS A 18 -6.83 9.19 -1.03
CA LYS A 18 -7.58 8.61 0.09
C LYS A 18 -7.96 7.17 -0.24
N GLY A 19 -7.85 6.28 0.74
CA GLY A 19 -8.20 4.87 0.60
C GLY A 19 -8.57 4.21 1.92
N MET A 20 -9.16 3.02 1.82
CA MET A 20 -9.51 2.21 3.00
C MET A 20 -8.23 1.69 3.66
N ASP A 21 -8.10 1.92 4.96
CA ASP A 21 -7.06 1.31 5.78
C ASP A 21 -7.55 -0.07 6.23
N ILE A 22 -7.08 -1.11 5.53
CA ILE A 22 -7.34 -2.50 5.86
C ILE A 22 -5.99 -3.14 6.19
N GLU A 23 -5.94 -3.99 7.21
CA GLU A 23 -4.71 -4.70 7.55
C GLU A 23 -4.22 -5.63 6.45
N TRP A 24 -2.92 -5.58 6.16
CA TRP A 24 -2.22 -6.57 5.36
C TRP A 24 -2.09 -7.86 6.15
N ARG A 25 -2.74 -8.95 5.72
CA ARG A 25 -2.58 -10.31 6.27
C ARG A 25 -2.63 -10.39 7.81
N ALA A 26 -3.62 -9.73 8.42
CA ALA A 26 -3.78 -9.65 9.88
C ALA A 26 -2.53 -9.10 10.64
N SER A 27 -1.76 -8.23 9.99
CA SER A 27 -0.60 -7.54 10.58
C SER A 27 -0.91 -6.09 10.99
N VAL A 28 0.09 -5.43 11.58
CA VAL A 28 0.04 -4.00 11.88
C VAL A 28 0.10 -3.10 10.65
N TYR A 29 0.51 -3.62 9.49
CA TYR A 29 0.65 -2.85 8.26
C TYR A 29 -0.66 -2.74 7.49
N SER A 30 -0.81 -1.68 6.70
CA SER A 30 -1.96 -1.50 5.82
C SER A 30 -1.71 -2.24 4.50
N GLN A 31 -2.76 -2.86 3.97
CA GLN A 31 -2.83 -3.42 2.63
C GLN A 31 -2.50 -2.32 1.61
N PRO A 32 -1.47 -2.49 0.78
CA PRO A 32 -1.23 -1.58 -0.33
C PRO A 32 -2.41 -1.59 -1.29
N LEU A 33 -2.83 -0.40 -1.69
CA LEU A 33 -3.92 -0.16 -2.62
C LEU A 33 -3.37 0.16 -4.00
N ARG A 34 -4.12 -0.20 -5.04
CA ARG A 34 -3.78 0.18 -6.41
C ARG A 34 -3.76 1.69 -6.55
N CYS A 35 -2.64 2.26 -6.98
CA CYS A 35 -2.53 3.68 -7.26
C CYS A 35 -3.47 4.07 -8.42
N PRO A 36 -4.36 5.05 -8.26
CA PRO A 36 -5.27 5.46 -9.33
C PRO A 36 -4.56 6.21 -10.47
N ASN A 37 -3.34 6.70 -10.24
CA ASN A 37 -2.57 7.45 -11.25
C ASN A 37 -1.72 6.53 -12.14
N CYS A 38 -0.89 5.66 -11.56
CA CYS A 38 0.03 4.81 -12.31
C CYS A 38 -0.32 3.31 -12.28
N GLY A 39 -1.30 2.89 -11.48
CA GLY A 39 -1.71 1.49 -11.37
C GLY A 39 -0.82 0.61 -10.49
N SER A 40 0.31 1.10 -9.99
CA SER A 40 1.22 0.37 -9.09
C SER A 40 0.59 0.05 -7.73
N TYR A 41 1.06 -1.02 -7.09
CA TYR A 41 0.74 -1.38 -5.70
C TYR A 41 1.83 -0.96 -4.72
N HIS A 42 2.86 -0.23 -5.15
CA HIS A 42 3.88 0.37 -4.28
C HIS A 42 3.30 1.57 -3.54
N THR A 43 2.31 1.33 -2.70
CA THR A 43 1.63 2.34 -1.90
C THR A 43 1.73 1.99 -0.43
N ARG A 44 1.78 3.04 0.40
CA ARG A 44 1.77 2.93 1.86
C ARG A 44 1.02 4.11 2.47
N PRO A 45 0.50 3.99 3.71
CA PRO A 45 -0.02 5.14 4.43
C PRO A 45 1.03 6.23 4.55
N ARG A 46 0.60 7.48 4.42
CA ARG A 46 1.47 8.68 4.41
C ARG A 46 2.41 8.74 5.61
N PHE A 47 1.93 8.32 6.78
CA PHE A 47 2.67 8.36 8.05
C PHE A 47 3.46 7.08 8.36
N SER A 48 3.34 6.03 7.54
CA SER A 48 4.12 4.81 7.72
C SER A 48 5.49 4.95 7.08
N PHE A 49 6.52 4.35 7.69
CA PHE A 49 7.84 4.27 7.06
C PHE A 49 7.82 3.43 5.78
N LYS A 50 8.73 3.72 4.85
CA LYS A 50 8.87 2.99 3.59
C LYS A 50 9.41 1.57 3.79
N TYR A 51 10.43 1.41 4.64
CA TYR A 51 11.18 0.16 4.76
C TYR A 51 10.34 -1.10 5.03
N PRO A 52 9.34 -1.09 5.94
CA PRO A 52 8.50 -2.26 6.17
C PRO A 52 7.67 -2.68 4.95
N TYR A 53 7.36 -1.74 4.06
CA TYR A 53 6.54 -1.98 2.88
C TYR A 53 7.33 -2.54 1.69
N LEU A 54 8.66 -2.45 1.68
CA LEU A 54 9.48 -3.00 0.59
C LEU A 54 9.22 -4.50 0.39
N ARG A 55 9.16 -5.27 1.48
CA ARG A 55 8.86 -6.70 1.44
C ARG A 55 7.41 -6.99 1.04
N ILE A 56 6.47 -6.19 1.54
CA ILE A 56 5.04 -6.34 1.21
C ILE A 56 4.82 -6.14 -0.29
N TRP A 57 5.50 -5.16 -0.88
CA TRP A 57 5.45 -4.88 -2.31
C TRP A 57 6.05 -6.01 -3.15
N GLN A 58 7.22 -6.52 -2.76
CA GLN A 58 7.81 -7.70 -3.40
C GLN A 58 6.85 -8.90 -3.41
N GLU A 59 6.22 -9.20 -2.27
CA GLU A 59 5.22 -10.27 -2.18
C GLU A 59 4.01 -10.01 -3.08
N LEU A 60 3.54 -8.76 -3.20
CA LEU A 60 2.42 -8.40 -4.07
C LEU A 60 2.76 -8.52 -5.55
N ASP A 61 3.97 -8.13 -5.94
CA ASP A 61 4.43 -8.24 -7.32
C ASP A 61 4.55 -9.71 -7.72
N GLU A 62 5.11 -10.56 -6.86
CA GLU A 62 5.16 -12.02 -7.08
C GLU A 62 3.76 -12.61 -7.25
N ILE A 63 2.80 -12.24 -6.40
CA ILE A 63 1.41 -12.73 -6.49
C ILE A 63 0.71 -12.26 -7.77
N LYS A 64 1.02 -11.05 -8.26
CA LYS A 64 0.37 -10.45 -9.44
C LYS A 64 0.99 -10.85 -10.76
N ASN A 65 2.21 -11.38 -10.73
CA ASN A 65 2.89 -11.95 -11.89
C ASN A 65 2.56 -13.43 -12.11
N LEU A 66 1.74 -14.02 -11.22
CA LEU A 66 1.12 -15.34 -11.34
C LEU A 66 -0.29 -15.21 -11.94
#